data_AF-A0A1I0ETI7-F1
#
_entry.id   AF-A0A1I0ETI7-F1
#
_cell.length_a   1.000
_cell.length_b   1.000
_cell.length_c   1.000
_cell.angle_alpha   90.00
_cell.angle_beta   90.00
_cell.angle_gamma   90.00
#
_symmetry.space_group_name_H-M   'P 1'
#
loop_
_entity.id
_entity.type
_entity.pdbx_description
1 polymer ?
#
loop_
_entity_poly.entity_id
_entity_poly.type
_entity_poly.pdbx_seq_one_letter_code
_entity_poly.pdbx_strand_id
1 'polypeptide(L)'
;MRKKQKICDRLIPIVLIAVFLISSGMFLRDYLSYRQADDEYAALNRYMTADGSGNPDGQNSENGGTGADNAADGNSQKNRSTVPSWALPFDFFYEPLHVDLNALSEKNPDFVGVIDIPALEIRYPVVKSHDNEEYLHRTFDGTQNAAGCIFLDKDAPADLSAQNTFVYGHNMKNGSMFGKLKEFRESGAVDRFPYVFLYTPEGTFRYRIFACSEVEASHSIYLGFRDGEGYDAYIRMARNLSAYSMPENDEVDFAERPKLLSLSTCTGSSHTMRYVVQCALVEKN
;
A
#
# COMPACT_ATOMS: atom_id res chain seq x y z
N MET A 1 61.32 16.28 14.40
CA MET A 1 59.88 16.52 14.10
C MET A 1 59.45 16.03 12.70
N ARG A 2 60.24 16.22 11.62
CA ARG A 2 59.88 15.84 10.23
C ARG A 2 59.53 14.36 9.95
N LYS A 3 60.06 13.38 10.71
CA LYS A 3 59.85 11.93 10.44
C LYS A 3 58.45 11.44 10.85
N LYS A 4 57.92 11.95 11.98
CA LYS A 4 56.55 11.65 12.43
C LYS A 4 55.50 12.26 11.50
N GLN A 5 55.78 13.45 10.96
CA GLN A 5 54.91 14.16 10.02
C GLN A 5 54.71 13.35 8.72
N LYS A 6 55.79 12.85 8.10
CA LYS A 6 55.72 11.99 6.90
C LYS A 6 55.01 10.64 7.13
N ILE A 7 55.00 10.14 8.36
CA ILE A 7 54.28 8.91 8.73
C ILE A 7 52.79 9.23 8.87
N CYS A 8 52.43 10.33 9.54
CA CYS A 8 51.04 10.81 9.58
C CYS A 8 50.49 11.10 8.17
N ASP A 9 51.27 11.75 7.31
CA ASP A 9 50.87 12.08 5.92
C ASP A 9 50.56 10.85 5.07
N ARG A 10 51.14 9.68 5.40
CA ARG A 10 50.87 8.40 4.73
C ARG A 10 49.79 7.56 5.41
N LEU A 11 49.66 7.67 6.74
CA LEU A 11 48.66 6.91 7.49
C LEU A 11 47.25 7.48 7.31
N ILE A 12 47.10 8.80 7.25
CA ILE A 12 45.79 9.46 7.05
C ILE A 12 45.08 8.98 5.77
N PRO A 13 45.70 8.99 4.57
CA PRO A 13 45.03 8.51 3.37
C PRO A 13 44.71 7.00 3.41
N ILE A 14 45.54 6.18 4.06
CA ILE A 14 45.25 4.74 4.24
C ILE A 14 43.99 4.55 5.09
N VAL A 15 43.87 5.28 6.20
CA VAL A 15 42.68 5.25 7.06
C VAL A 15 41.45 5.74 6.30
N LEU A 16 41.56 6.82 5.52
CA LEU A 16 40.45 7.33 4.70
C LEU A 16 40.01 6.33 3.63
N ILE A 17 40.94 5.65 2.96
CA ILE A 17 40.63 4.58 2.00
C ILE A 17 39.94 3.41 2.71
N ALA A 18 40.42 2.99 3.88
CA ALA A 18 39.78 1.92 4.65
C ALA A 18 38.35 2.29 5.05
N VAL A 19 38.12 3.52 5.56
CA VAL A 19 36.79 4.03 5.90
C VAL A 19 35.90 4.11 4.66
N PHE A 20 36.43 4.55 3.51
CA PHE A 20 35.70 4.60 2.25
C PHE A 20 35.30 3.20 1.77
N LEU A 21 36.19 2.22 1.82
CA LEU A 21 35.91 0.85 1.42
C LEU A 21 34.87 0.18 2.34
N ILE A 22 34.98 0.39 3.65
CA ILE A 22 33.99 -0.11 4.62
C ILE A 22 32.62 0.54 4.35
N SER A 23 32.57 1.86 4.23
CA SER A 23 31.33 2.60 3.94
C SER A 23 30.71 2.18 2.61
N SER A 24 31.54 1.99 1.57
CA SER A 24 31.08 1.54 0.24
C SER A 24 30.53 0.12 0.29
N GLY A 25 31.19 -0.78 1.05
CA GLY A 25 30.71 -2.15 1.26
C GLY A 25 29.39 -2.20 2.02
N MET A 26 29.24 -1.38 3.07
CA MET A 26 27.97 -1.24 3.79
C MET A 26 26.86 -0.70 2.90
N PHE A 27 27.13 0.38 2.16
CA PHE A 27 26.17 0.96 1.20
C PHE A 27 25.75 -0.05 0.13
N LEU A 28 26.69 -0.80 -0.44
CA LEU A 28 26.38 -1.82 -1.44
C LEU A 28 25.50 -2.92 -0.87
N ARG A 29 25.78 -3.38 0.36
CA ARG A 29 24.94 -4.38 1.04
C ARG A 29 23.50 -3.87 1.22
N ASP A 30 23.34 -2.65 1.70
CA ASP A 30 22.03 -2.06 1.93
C ASP A 30 21.29 -1.80 0.60
N TYR A 31 22.01 -1.38 -0.45
CA TYR A 31 21.44 -1.24 -1.80
C TYR A 31 20.96 -2.59 -2.37
N LEU A 32 21.74 -3.66 -2.19
CA LEU A 32 21.37 -4.99 -2.64
C LEU A 32 20.18 -5.55 -1.86
N SER A 33 20.07 -5.28 -0.55
CA SER A 33 18.90 -5.69 0.21
C SER A 33 17.64 -4.95 -0.24
N TYR A 34 17.71 -3.65 -0.56
CA TYR A 34 16.58 -2.94 -1.15
C TYR A 34 16.13 -3.56 -2.47
N ARG A 35 17.07 -3.84 -3.37
CA ARG A 35 16.75 -4.51 -4.63
C ARG A 35 16.12 -5.89 -4.43
N GLN A 36 16.59 -6.65 -3.45
CA GLN A 36 16.02 -7.96 -3.14
C GLN A 36 14.53 -7.86 -2.75
N ALA A 37 14.16 -6.87 -1.93
CA ALA A 37 12.75 -6.66 -1.57
C ALA A 37 11.92 -6.20 -2.76
N ASP A 38 12.45 -5.27 -3.57
CA ASP A 38 11.76 -4.80 -4.78
C ASP A 38 11.52 -5.96 -5.76
N ASP A 39 12.51 -6.85 -5.95
CA ASP A 39 12.40 -8.04 -6.79
C ASP A 39 11.38 -9.05 -6.22
N GLU A 40 11.36 -9.25 -4.89
CA GLU A 40 10.38 -10.10 -4.21
C GLU A 40 8.95 -9.60 -4.42
N TYR A 41 8.67 -8.34 -4.10
CA TYR A 41 7.33 -7.76 -4.24
C TYR A 41 6.90 -7.68 -5.70
N ALA A 42 7.82 -7.37 -6.63
CA ALA A 42 7.54 -7.44 -8.06
C ALA A 42 7.16 -8.86 -8.49
N ALA A 43 7.81 -9.89 -7.94
CA ALA A 43 7.46 -11.26 -8.22
C ALA A 43 6.08 -11.64 -7.65
N LEU A 44 5.65 -11.08 -6.51
CA LEU A 44 4.33 -11.37 -5.94
C LEU A 44 3.17 -10.82 -6.79
N ASN A 45 3.40 -9.81 -7.63
CA ASN A 45 2.37 -9.26 -8.53
C ASN A 45 1.75 -10.29 -9.47
N ARG A 46 2.43 -11.42 -9.74
CA ARG A 46 1.85 -12.52 -10.54
C ARG A 46 0.63 -13.18 -9.89
N TYR A 47 0.48 -13.06 -8.58
CA TYR A 47 -0.69 -13.54 -7.83
C TYR A 47 -1.81 -12.49 -7.76
N MET A 48 -1.60 -11.33 -8.36
CA MET A 48 -2.39 -10.13 -8.17
C MET A 48 -2.56 -9.40 -9.51
N THR A 49 -3.37 -9.97 -10.40
CA THR A 49 -3.52 -9.54 -11.81
C THR A 49 -4.83 -8.82 -12.05
N ALA A 50 -4.80 -7.72 -12.80
CA ALA A 50 -6.03 -6.97 -13.16
C ALA A 50 -6.92 -7.76 -14.15
N ASP A 51 -6.32 -8.61 -14.99
CA ASP A 51 -7.03 -9.17 -16.17
C ASP A 51 -7.45 -10.65 -16.01
N GLY A 52 -7.40 -11.22 -14.80
CA GLY A 52 -7.75 -12.63 -14.56
C GLY A 52 -6.87 -13.66 -15.30
N SER A 53 -5.75 -13.24 -15.89
CA SER A 53 -4.84 -14.08 -16.68
C SER A 53 -3.82 -14.88 -15.84
N GLY A 54 -3.97 -14.88 -14.51
CA GLY A 54 -3.16 -15.68 -13.60
C GLY A 54 -3.53 -17.16 -13.61
N ASN A 55 -3.18 -17.88 -14.69
CA ASN A 55 -3.03 -19.33 -14.64
C ASN A 55 -1.57 -19.70 -15.00
N PRO A 56 -0.75 -20.20 -14.06
CA PRO A 56 0.63 -20.59 -14.35
C PRO A 56 0.75 -22.01 -14.94
N ASP A 57 -0.34 -22.75 -15.14
CA ASP A 57 -0.29 -24.06 -15.78
C ASP A 57 -0.42 -23.93 -17.30
N GLY A 58 0.73 -24.05 -17.96
CA GLY A 58 0.86 -23.97 -19.40
C GLY A 58 0.04 -25.03 -20.16
N GLN A 59 -0.63 -24.58 -21.20
CA GLN A 59 -0.70 -25.31 -22.45
C GLN A 59 -0.74 -24.33 -23.62
N ASN A 60 0.31 -24.40 -24.43
CA ASN A 60 0.35 -23.84 -25.77
C ASN A 60 -0.88 -24.27 -26.56
N SER A 61 -1.52 -23.33 -27.25
CA SER A 61 -1.89 -23.60 -28.63
C SER A 61 -1.73 -22.33 -29.46
N GLU A 62 -0.70 -22.35 -30.29
CA GLU A 62 -0.69 -21.63 -31.55
C GLU A 62 -1.96 -21.99 -32.33
N ASN A 63 -2.65 -20.98 -32.87
CA ASN A 63 -3.06 -21.04 -34.27
C ASN A 63 -3.38 -19.64 -34.79
N GLY A 64 -2.66 -19.22 -35.83
CA GLY A 64 -2.97 -18.03 -36.61
C GLY A 64 -4.00 -18.32 -37.72
N GLY A 65 -4.52 -17.24 -38.32
CA GLY A 65 -5.09 -17.29 -39.67
C GLY A 65 -6.46 -16.63 -39.86
N THR A 66 -6.43 -15.33 -40.19
CA THR A 66 -7.14 -14.66 -41.31
C THR A 66 -8.57 -15.07 -41.73
N GLY A 67 -9.47 -14.07 -41.86
CA GLY A 67 -10.45 -14.02 -42.97
C GLY A 67 -11.88 -13.54 -42.66
N ALA A 68 -12.11 -12.24 -42.89
CA ALA A 68 -13.25 -11.59 -43.56
C ALA A 68 -14.68 -12.20 -43.58
N ASP A 69 -15.62 -11.34 -43.14
CA ASP A 69 -16.90 -10.95 -43.77
C ASP A 69 -18.24 -11.72 -43.56
N ASN A 70 -19.16 -10.96 -42.95
CA ASN A 70 -20.60 -10.77 -43.25
C ASN A 70 -21.71 -11.35 -42.34
N ALA A 71 -22.32 -10.39 -41.61
CA ALA A 71 -23.73 -9.97 -41.66
C ALA A 71 -24.82 -10.65 -40.79
N ALA A 72 -25.45 -9.77 -39.98
CA ALA A 72 -26.79 -9.78 -39.36
C ALA A 72 -27.05 -10.88 -38.30
N ASP A 73 -27.70 -10.64 -37.17
CA ASP A 73 -28.79 -9.72 -36.85
C ASP A 73 -28.95 -9.66 -35.30
N GLY A 74 -29.64 -8.65 -34.76
CA GLY A 74 -30.27 -8.78 -33.43
C GLY A 74 -29.70 -7.97 -32.26
N ASN A 75 -29.81 -6.65 -32.36
CA ASN A 75 -30.33 -5.72 -31.33
C ASN A 75 -30.24 -6.12 -29.84
N SER A 76 -29.30 -5.52 -29.11
CA SER A 76 -29.46 -5.17 -27.68
C SER A 76 -28.53 -4.00 -27.30
N GLN A 77 -28.64 -2.90 -28.04
CA GLN A 77 -27.94 -1.66 -27.68
C GLN A 77 -28.81 -0.88 -26.69
N LYS A 78 -28.80 -1.32 -25.43
CA LYS A 78 -29.35 -0.57 -24.31
C LYS A 78 -28.45 0.65 -24.06
N ASN A 79 -28.85 1.78 -24.64
CA ASN A 79 -28.66 3.15 -24.18
C ASN A 79 -27.49 3.37 -23.18
N ARG A 80 -26.25 3.40 -23.68
CA ARG A 80 -25.06 3.79 -22.92
C ARG A 80 -24.80 5.27 -23.17
N SER A 81 -25.01 6.07 -22.13
CA SER A 81 -24.85 7.53 -22.11
C SER A 81 -23.58 8.01 -22.83
N THR A 82 -23.70 9.06 -23.63
CA THR A 82 -22.65 9.69 -24.46
C THR A 82 -21.66 10.54 -23.64
N VAL A 83 -21.26 10.08 -22.45
CA VAL A 83 -20.23 10.77 -21.66
C VAL A 83 -18.86 10.39 -22.24
N PRO A 84 -18.04 11.35 -22.68
CA PRO A 84 -16.72 11.02 -23.21
C PRO A 84 -15.85 10.42 -22.10
N SER A 85 -14.99 9.46 -22.45
CA SER A 85 -14.21 8.69 -21.46
C SER A 85 -13.34 9.56 -20.53
N TRP A 86 -12.87 10.71 -21.01
CA TRP A 86 -12.09 11.67 -20.20
C TRP A 86 -12.92 12.41 -19.14
N ALA A 87 -14.25 12.42 -19.28
CA ALA A 87 -15.18 13.05 -18.34
C ALA A 87 -15.75 12.04 -17.32
N LEU A 88 -15.41 10.76 -17.45
CA LEU A 88 -15.78 9.74 -16.48
C LEU A 88 -14.73 9.69 -15.37
N PRO A 89 -15.15 9.54 -14.10
CA PRO A 89 -14.20 9.33 -13.01
C PRO A 89 -13.38 8.05 -13.25
N PHE A 90 -12.12 8.03 -12.78
CA PHE A 90 -11.20 6.91 -13.03
C PHE A 90 -11.74 5.59 -12.44
N ASP A 91 -12.60 5.66 -11.42
CA ASP A 91 -13.30 4.52 -10.83
C ASP A 91 -14.24 3.78 -11.78
N PHE A 92 -14.74 4.45 -12.82
CA PHE A 92 -15.62 3.85 -13.80
C PHE A 92 -14.95 2.75 -14.64
N PHE A 93 -13.62 2.79 -14.76
CA PHE A 93 -12.83 1.85 -15.54
C PHE A 93 -11.97 0.93 -14.68
N TYR A 94 -12.11 0.97 -13.36
CA TYR A 94 -11.32 0.10 -12.51
C TYR A 94 -11.90 -1.31 -12.49
N GLU A 95 -11.12 -2.23 -13.04
CA GLU A 95 -11.39 -3.66 -12.93
C GLU A 95 -10.81 -4.18 -11.60
N PRO A 96 -11.64 -4.80 -10.75
CA PRO A 96 -11.17 -5.41 -9.51
C PRO A 96 -10.07 -6.42 -9.78
N LEU A 97 -9.11 -6.46 -8.87
CA LEU A 97 -7.96 -7.36 -8.93
C LEU A 97 -8.41 -8.81 -8.80
N HIS A 98 -7.90 -9.68 -9.65
CA HIS A 98 -7.95 -11.13 -9.43
C HIS A 98 -6.75 -11.54 -8.56
N VAL A 99 -7.04 -11.98 -7.33
CA VAL A 99 -6.03 -12.35 -6.34
C VAL A 99 -6.07 -13.85 -6.04
N ASP A 100 -4.93 -14.53 -6.20
CA ASP A 100 -4.76 -15.90 -5.74
C ASP A 100 -4.43 -15.91 -4.24
N LEU A 101 -5.48 -15.80 -3.43
CA LEU A 101 -5.37 -15.75 -1.96
C LEU A 101 -4.80 -17.05 -1.38
N ASN A 102 -5.07 -18.20 -2.01
CA ASN A 102 -4.58 -19.49 -1.54
C ASN A 102 -3.06 -19.59 -1.70
N ALA A 103 -2.53 -19.24 -2.87
CA ALA A 103 -1.09 -19.28 -3.11
C ALA A 103 -0.31 -18.31 -2.21
N LEU A 104 -0.88 -17.14 -1.90
CA LEU A 104 -0.28 -16.19 -0.96
C LEU A 104 -0.33 -16.71 0.49
N SER A 105 -1.44 -17.32 0.90
CA SER A 105 -1.58 -17.93 2.23
C SER A 105 -0.62 -19.11 2.44
N GLU A 106 -0.36 -19.93 1.41
CA GLU A 106 0.63 -21.01 1.47
C GLU A 106 2.06 -20.50 1.64
N LYS A 107 2.36 -19.30 1.13
CA LYS A 107 3.68 -18.67 1.24
C LYS A 107 3.96 -18.10 2.61
N ASN A 108 2.97 -17.43 3.21
CA ASN A 108 3.11 -16.86 4.53
C ASN A 108 1.84 -17.13 5.38
N PRO A 109 1.95 -17.88 6.49
CA PRO A 109 0.80 -18.20 7.35
C PRO A 109 0.21 -16.98 8.08
N ASP A 110 0.96 -15.88 8.20
CA ASP A 110 0.46 -14.63 8.75
C ASP A 110 -0.28 -13.78 7.71
N PHE A 111 -0.41 -14.24 6.45
CA PHE A 111 -1.13 -13.52 5.40
C PHE A 111 -2.61 -13.31 5.75
N VAL A 112 -3.09 -12.07 5.55
CA VAL A 112 -4.49 -11.67 5.80
C VAL A 112 -5.22 -11.31 4.51
N GLY A 113 -4.51 -10.72 3.54
CA GLY A 113 -5.12 -10.26 2.30
C GLY A 113 -4.20 -9.36 1.48
N VAL A 114 -4.71 -8.75 0.43
CA VAL A 114 -3.97 -7.84 -0.45
C VAL A 114 -4.58 -6.45 -0.38
N ILE A 115 -3.75 -5.44 -0.13
CA ILE A 115 -4.14 -4.05 -0.25
C ILE A 115 -3.81 -3.53 -1.65
N ASP A 116 -4.75 -2.83 -2.27
CA ASP A 116 -4.57 -2.15 -3.57
C ASP A 116 -5.05 -0.69 -3.44
N ILE A 117 -4.18 0.24 -3.83
CA ILE A 117 -4.46 1.68 -3.87
C ILE A 117 -4.14 2.16 -5.30
N PRO A 118 -5.10 2.06 -6.22
CA PRO A 118 -4.86 2.29 -7.65
C PRO A 118 -4.30 3.67 -7.97
N ALA A 119 -4.76 4.70 -7.25
CA ALA A 119 -4.30 6.08 -7.42
C ALA A 119 -2.79 6.28 -7.24
N LEU A 120 -2.14 5.38 -6.49
CA LEU A 120 -0.72 5.43 -6.14
C LEU A 120 0.08 4.25 -6.70
N GLU A 121 -0.57 3.36 -7.45
CA GLU A 121 0.01 2.09 -7.92
C GLU A 121 0.65 1.30 -6.75
N ILE A 122 0.00 1.32 -5.59
CA ILE A 122 0.42 0.55 -4.41
C ILE A 122 -0.37 -0.74 -4.41
N ARG A 123 0.34 -1.87 -4.42
CA ARG A 123 -0.25 -3.20 -4.31
C ARG A 123 0.69 -4.12 -3.54
N TYR A 124 0.25 -4.59 -2.39
CA TYR A 124 1.08 -5.44 -1.52
C TYR A 124 0.24 -6.46 -0.77
N PRO A 125 0.81 -7.64 -0.46
CA PRO A 125 0.22 -8.50 0.57
C PRO A 125 0.27 -7.81 1.93
N VAL A 126 -0.74 -8.09 2.74
CA VAL A 126 -0.89 -7.63 4.11
C VAL A 126 -0.78 -8.83 5.03
N VAL A 127 0.08 -8.73 6.03
CA VAL A 127 0.27 -9.78 7.05
C VAL A 127 -0.24 -9.32 8.41
N LYS A 128 -0.60 -10.26 9.26
CA LYS A 128 -0.96 -10.00 10.65
C LYS A 128 0.31 -9.89 11.49
N SER A 129 0.55 -8.72 12.08
CA SER A 129 1.65 -8.58 13.02
C SER A 129 1.31 -9.16 14.40
N HIS A 130 2.31 -9.74 15.07
CA HIS A 130 2.20 -10.23 16.44
C HIS A 130 2.59 -9.16 17.48
N ASP A 131 3.49 -8.24 17.11
CA ASP A 131 4.11 -7.28 18.04
C ASP A 131 4.24 -5.84 17.48
N ASN A 132 3.83 -5.59 16.24
CA ASN A 132 4.05 -4.35 15.47
C ASN A 132 5.53 -4.02 15.17
N GLU A 133 6.46 -4.94 15.41
CA GLU A 133 7.91 -4.75 15.20
C GLU A 133 8.50 -5.72 14.17
N GLU A 134 8.09 -6.98 14.18
CA GLU A 134 8.65 -8.05 13.33
C GLU A 134 8.65 -7.67 11.84
N TYR A 135 7.49 -7.26 11.33
CA TYR A 135 7.27 -6.92 9.92
C TYR A 135 7.72 -5.51 9.53
N LEU A 136 8.29 -4.73 10.46
CA LEU A 136 9.07 -3.54 10.08
C LEU A 136 10.40 -3.95 9.44
N HIS A 137 10.96 -5.10 9.81
CA HIS A 137 12.28 -5.51 9.35
C HIS A 137 12.29 -6.87 8.67
N ARG A 138 11.12 -7.32 8.24
CA ARG A 138 10.89 -8.61 7.60
C ARG A 138 9.96 -8.46 6.40
N THR A 139 10.36 -9.03 5.27
CA THR A 139 9.58 -9.12 4.03
C THR A 139 8.46 -10.16 4.13
N PHE A 140 7.62 -10.25 3.09
CA PHE A 140 6.53 -11.22 3.03
C PHE A 140 7.03 -12.68 3.07
N ASP A 141 8.12 -13.01 2.39
CA ASP A 141 8.72 -14.35 2.42
C ASP A 141 9.50 -14.64 3.72
N GLY A 142 9.49 -13.72 4.68
CA GLY A 142 10.13 -13.88 5.99
C GLY A 142 11.62 -13.49 6.02
N THR A 143 12.14 -12.90 4.96
CA THR A 143 13.54 -12.46 4.87
C THR A 143 13.77 -11.13 5.59
N GLN A 144 14.84 -11.03 6.38
CA GLN A 144 15.24 -9.79 7.06
C GLN A 144 15.54 -8.69 6.04
N ASN A 145 14.81 -7.58 6.09
CA ASN A 145 14.94 -6.49 5.13
C ASN A 145 14.43 -5.16 5.70
N ALA A 146 15.10 -4.05 5.39
CA ALA A 146 14.72 -2.72 5.85
C ALA A 146 13.43 -2.18 5.21
N ALA A 147 13.00 -2.71 4.06
CA ALA A 147 11.73 -2.35 3.43
C ALA A 147 10.51 -2.91 4.20
N GLY A 148 10.69 -3.98 4.98
CA GLY A 148 9.63 -4.61 5.76
C GLY A 148 8.51 -5.19 4.89
N CYS A 149 7.32 -5.28 5.48
CA CYS A 149 6.06 -5.70 4.86
C CYS A 149 4.95 -4.70 5.17
N ILE A 150 3.85 -4.74 4.42
CA ILE A 150 2.60 -4.10 4.85
C ILE A 150 1.95 -5.02 5.88
N PHE A 151 1.59 -4.48 7.05
CA PHE A 151 1.07 -5.31 8.14
C PHE A 151 -0.09 -4.67 8.89
N LEU A 152 -0.99 -5.53 9.36
CA LEU A 152 -2.09 -5.20 10.25
C LEU A 152 -1.58 -4.99 11.68
N ASP A 153 -2.16 -4.02 12.39
CA ASP A 153 -1.89 -3.82 13.82
C ASP A 153 -2.09 -5.09 14.63
N LYS A 154 -1.22 -5.38 15.60
CA LYS A 154 -1.26 -6.55 16.47
C LYS A 154 -2.57 -6.71 17.24
N ASP A 155 -3.27 -5.63 17.56
CA ASP A 155 -4.52 -5.68 18.32
C ASP A 155 -5.76 -5.74 17.40
N ALA A 156 -5.59 -5.54 16.08
CA ALA A 156 -6.68 -5.63 15.12
C ALA A 156 -7.06 -7.10 14.82
N PRO A 157 -8.34 -7.48 14.79
CA PRO A 157 -8.73 -8.84 14.44
C PRO A 157 -8.44 -9.10 12.95
N ALA A 158 -7.95 -10.29 12.62
CA ALA A 158 -7.52 -10.65 11.26
C ALA A 158 -8.69 -10.65 10.25
N ASP A 159 -9.92 -10.89 10.72
CA ASP A 159 -11.15 -10.81 9.94
C ASP A 159 -11.64 -9.37 9.67
N LEU A 160 -10.83 -8.37 10.05
CA LEU A 160 -11.11 -6.94 9.90
C LEU A 160 -12.41 -6.50 10.60
N SER A 161 -12.83 -7.22 11.63
CA SER A 161 -14.10 -6.94 12.32
C SER A 161 -14.08 -5.67 13.18
N ALA A 162 -12.90 -5.10 13.48
CA ALA A 162 -12.76 -3.88 14.26
C ALA A 162 -13.44 -2.66 13.62
N GLN A 163 -13.85 -1.71 14.47
CA GLN A 163 -14.44 -0.44 14.04
C GLN A 163 -13.43 0.46 13.32
N ASN A 164 -12.15 0.37 13.66
CA ASN A 164 -11.06 1.00 12.93
C ASN A 164 -9.87 0.06 12.91
N THR A 165 -9.48 -0.34 11.71
CA THR A 165 -8.35 -1.25 11.49
C THR A 165 -7.14 -0.45 11.01
N PHE A 166 -6.02 -0.58 11.71
CA PHE A 166 -4.77 0.05 11.30
C PHE A 166 -3.92 -0.89 10.46
N VAL A 167 -3.44 -0.37 9.33
CA VAL A 167 -2.47 -1.02 8.46
C VAL A 167 -1.25 -0.13 8.36
N TYR A 168 -0.08 -0.71 8.55
CA TYR A 168 1.19 -0.02 8.57
C TYR A 168 2.09 -0.45 7.41
N GLY A 169 2.94 0.46 6.98
CA GLY A 169 3.95 0.21 5.97
C GLY A 169 5.04 1.25 5.99
N HIS A 170 6.24 0.94 5.49
CA HIS A 170 7.34 1.89 5.55
C HIS A 170 7.16 3.13 4.66
N ASN A 171 7.60 4.29 5.16
CA ASN A 171 7.72 5.52 4.36
C ASN A 171 9.01 5.49 3.51
N MET A 172 9.02 4.69 2.46
CA MET A 172 10.22 4.47 1.66
C MET A 172 10.55 5.66 0.76
N LYS A 173 11.82 6.05 0.70
CA LYS A 173 12.29 7.18 -0.14
C LYS A 173 12.17 6.90 -1.64
N ASN A 174 12.24 5.64 -2.06
CA ASN A 174 12.03 5.22 -3.45
C ASN A 174 10.54 5.10 -3.82
N GLY A 175 9.62 5.35 -2.87
CA GLY A 175 8.18 5.25 -3.09
C GLY A 175 7.60 3.84 -2.97
N SER A 176 8.39 2.81 -2.64
CA SER A 176 7.81 1.50 -2.34
C SER A 176 7.01 1.51 -1.02
N MET A 177 6.32 0.41 -0.72
CA MET A 177 5.47 0.27 0.47
C MET A 177 4.45 1.42 0.56
N PHE A 178 4.43 2.17 1.67
CA PHE A 178 3.58 3.35 1.85
C PHE A 178 4.30 4.68 1.59
N GLY A 179 5.48 4.66 0.95
CA GLY A 179 6.25 5.85 0.62
C GLY A 179 5.53 6.86 -0.28
N LYS A 180 4.56 6.41 -1.08
CA LYS A 180 3.72 7.27 -1.94
C LYS A 180 2.47 7.82 -1.26
N LEU A 181 2.11 7.44 -0.02
CA LEU A 181 0.88 7.95 0.61
C LEU A 181 0.84 9.49 0.68
N LYS A 182 2.01 10.12 0.88
CA LYS A 182 2.17 11.59 0.87
C LYS A 182 1.73 12.26 -0.45
N GLU A 183 1.71 11.53 -1.55
CA GLU A 183 1.29 12.05 -2.86
C GLU A 183 -0.20 12.38 -2.91
N PHE A 184 -1.01 11.84 -1.99
CA PHE A 184 -2.40 12.27 -1.82
C PHE A 184 -2.53 13.75 -1.44
N ARG A 185 -1.55 14.31 -0.74
CA ARG A 185 -1.47 15.76 -0.46
C ARG A 185 -0.79 16.51 -1.60
N GLU A 186 0.29 15.96 -2.14
CA GLU A 186 1.20 16.70 -3.03
C GLU A 186 0.71 16.80 -4.47
N SER A 187 -0.03 15.80 -4.96
CA SER A 187 -0.36 15.64 -6.38
C SER A 187 -1.87 15.63 -6.70
N GLY A 188 -2.73 15.68 -5.68
CA GLY A 188 -4.18 15.51 -5.86
C GLY A 188 -4.58 14.12 -6.35
N ALA A 189 -3.75 13.09 -6.15
CA ALA A 189 -4.04 11.72 -6.57
C ALA A 189 -5.37 11.19 -6.00
N VAL A 190 -5.74 11.64 -4.79
CA VAL A 190 -7.00 11.26 -4.12
C VAL A 190 -8.21 11.74 -4.90
N ASP A 191 -8.15 12.89 -5.57
CA ASP A 191 -9.27 13.45 -6.32
C ASP A 191 -9.59 12.64 -7.59
N ARG A 192 -8.59 11.94 -8.15
CA ARG A 192 -8.79 11.10 -9.34
C ARG A 192 -9.46 9.78 -8.99
N PHE A 193 -9.04 9.18 -7.88
CA PHE A 193 -9.49 7.86 -7.47
C PHE A 193 -9.33 7.68 -5.96
N PRO A 194 -10.38 7.96 -5.18
CA PRO A 194 -10.28 8.03 -3.73
C PRO A 194 -10.53 6.69 -3.02
N TYR A 195 -10.20 5.56 -3.66
CA TYR A 195 -10.49 4.24 -3.10
C TYR A 195 -9.25 3.44 -2.74
N VAL A 196 -9.41 2.68 -1.66
CA VAL A 196 -8.51 1.63 -1.20
C VAL A 196 -9.29 0.33 -1.19
N PHE A 197 -8.72 -0.73 -1.76
CA PHE A 197 -9.30 -2.06 -1.75
C PHE A 197 -8.49 -2.99 -0.85
N LEU A 198 -9.20 -3.87 -0.16
CA LEU A 198 -8.62 -4.94 0.62
C LEU A 198 -9.28 -6.26 0.22
N TYR A 199 -8.51 -7.14 -0.41
CA TYR A 199 -8.94 -8.45 -0.89
C TYR A 199 -8.59 -9.50 0.16
N THR A 200 -9.57 -10.10 0.81
CA THR A 200 -9.37 -11.13 1.85
C THR A 200 -10.20 -12.38 1.55
N PRO A 201 -9.94 -13.51 2.24
CA PRO A 201 -10.78 -14.70 2.12
C PRO A 201 -12.27 -14.46 2.45
N GLU A 202 -12.58 -13.45 3.26
CA GLU A 202 -13.94 -13.08 3.67
C GLU A 202 -14.68 -12.18 2.66
N GLY A 203 -13.98 -11.69 1.64
CA GLY A 203 -14.53 -10.83 0.60
C GLY A 203 -13.61 -9.69 0.19
N THR A 204 -14.08 -8.89 -0.76
CA THR A 204 -13.42 -7.66 -1.19
C THR A 204 -14.05 -6.46 -0.51
N PHE A 205 -13.25 -5.70 0.21
CA PHE A 205 -13.68 -4.50 0.92
C PHE A 205 -13.21 -3.26 0.16
N ARG A 206 -14.16 -2.39 -0.23
CA ARG A 206 -13.87 -1.10 -0.84
C ARG A 206 -14.02 0.00 0.21
N TYR A 207 -12.98 0.79 0.39
CA TYR A 207 -12.95 1.89 1.32
C TYR A 207 -12.77 3.22 0.59
N ARG A 208 -13.59 4.21 0.95
CA ARG A 208 -13.50 5.60 0.48
C ARG A 208 -12.63 6.43 1.41
N ILE A 209 -11.55 7.00 0.88
CA ILE A 209 -10.66 7.90 1.64
C ILE A 209 -11.45 9.14 2.07
N PHE A 210 -11.39 9.55 3.33
CA PHE A 210 -12.07 10.79 3.78
C PHE A 210 -11.13 11.77 4.47
N ALA A 211 -9.92 11.34 4.85
CA ALA A 211 -8.92 12.21 5.46
C ALA A 211 -7.49 11.76 5.14
N CYS A 212 -6.61 12.73 4.92
CA CYS A 212 -5.17 12.55 4.68
C CYS A 212 -4.41 13.57 5.51
N SER A 213 -3.61 13.13 6.48
CA SER A 213 -2.93 14.01 7.45
C SER A 213 -1.49 13.60 7.72
N GLU A 214 -0.69 14.55 8.24
CA GLU A 214 0.65 14.30 8.76
C GLU A 214 0.66 14.61 10.25
N VAL A 215 1.00 13.61 11.08
CA VAL A 215 0.84 13.66 12.54
C VAL A 215 2.04 13.04 13.24
N GLU A 216 2.24 13.38 14.50
CA GLU A 216 3.26 12.69 15.32
C GLU A 216 2.87 11.23 15.60
N ALA A 217 3.86 10.36 15.78
CA ALA A 217 3.67 8.95 16.13
C ALA A 217 2.91 8.76 17.46
N SER A 218 2.96 9.74 18.36
CA SER A 218 2.28 9.78 19.66
C SER A 218 0.90 10.43 19.59
N HIS A 219 0.43 10.86 18.42
CA HIS A 219 -0.82 11.60 18.28
C HIS A 219 -2.02 10.74 18.70
N SER A 220 -3.05 11.38 19.26
CA SER A 220 -4.29 10.72 19.71
C SER A 220 -5.08 9.99 18.61
N ILE A 221 -4.68 10.13 17.35
CA ILE A 221 -5.32 9.46 16.20
C ILE A 221 -5.15 7.93 16.27
N TYR A 222 -4.11 7.46 16.96
CA TYR A 222 -3.83 6.04 17.19
C TYR A 222 -4.55 5.46 18.41
N LEU A 223 -5.22 6.28 19.24
CA LEU A 223 -5.96 5.79 20.41
C LEU A 223 -7.32 5.18 20.05
N GLY A 224 -7.79 5.38 18.82
CA GLY A 224 -9.10 4.89 18.36
C GLY A 224 -10.27 5.49 19.14
N PHE A 225 -11.35 4.72 19.27
CA PHE A 225 -12.59 5.10 19.95
C PHE A 225 -13.34 3.85 20.44
N ARG A 226 -14.31 4.03 21.35
CA ARG A 226 -15.02 2.90 22.00
C ARG A 226 -16.52 2.90 21.79
N ASP A 227 -17.12 4.07 21.62
CA ASP A 227 -18.56 4.26 21.49
C ASP A 227 -18.89 5.19 20.31
N GLY A 228 -20.18 5.44 20.14
CA GLY A 228 -20.69 6.29 19.07
C GLY A 228 -20.20 7.73 19.13
N GLU A 229 -20.22 8.35 20.31
CA GLU A 229 -19.75 9.72 20.47
C GLU A 229 -18.24 9.83 20.18
N GLY A 230 -17.47 8.83 20.61
CA GLY A 230 -16.05 8.70 20.30
C GLY A 230 -15.80 8.53 18.80
N TYR A 231 -16.60 7.73 18.10
CA TYR A 231 -16.54 7.61 16.63
C TYR A 231 -16.75 8.97 15.97
N ASP A 232 -17.82 9.68 16.34
CA ASP A 232 -18.17 10.96 15.72
C ASP A 232 -17.09 12.02 16.01
N ALA A 233 -16.50 12.01 17.22
CA ALA A 233 -15.35 12.84 17.58
C ALA A 233 -14.09 12.48 16.79
N TYR A 234 -13.85 11.18 16.57
CA TYR A 234 -12.73 10.69 15.78
C TYR A 234 -12.80 11.18 14.33
N ILE A 235 -13.97 11.07 13.69
CA ILE A 235 -14.19 11.58 12.33
C ILE A 235 -13.97 13.09 12.25
N ARG A 236 -14.48 13.87 13.21
CA ARG A 236 -14.23 15.32 13.27
C ARG A 236 -12.75 15.63 13.40
N MET A 237 -12.04 14.95 14.29
CA MET A 237 -10.60 15.11 14.47
C MET A 237 -9.84 14.80 13.17
N ALA A 238 -10.12 13.64 12.56
CA ALA A 238 -9.52 13.21 11.31
C ALA A 238 -9.71 14.23 10.18
N ARG A 239 -10.94 14.71 9.98
CA ARG A 239 -11.26 15.73 8.97
C ARG A 239 -10.60 17.08 9.24
N ASN A 240 -10.54 17.51 10.50
CA ASN A 240 -9.89 18.77 10.87
C ASN A 240 -8.37 18.75 10.66
N LEU A 241 -7.73 17.60 10.83
CA LEU A 241 -6.29 17.42 10.57
C LEU A 241 -5.99 17.21 9.07
N SER A 242 -7.01 16.88 8.29
CA SER A 242 -6.85 16.49 6.90
C SER A 242 -6.44 17.66 6.01
N ALA A 243 -5.43 17.44 5.17
CA ALA A 243 -5.12 18.32 4.04
C ALA A 243 -6.06 18.09 2.85
N TYR A 244 -6.80 16.97 2.84
CA TYR A 244 -7.82 16.63 1.86
C TYR A 244 -9.21 17.01 2.35
N SER A 245 -10.01 17.65 1.49
CA SER A 245 -11.41 17.96 1.75
C SER A 245 -12.29 17.01 0.93
N MET A 246 -12.96 16.09 1.63
CA MET A 246 -13.93 15.19 1.00
C MET A 246 -15.14 15.99 0.48
N PRO A 247 -15.64 15.72 -0.74
CA PRO A 247 -16.85 16.37 -1.27
C PRO A 247 -18.06 16.23 -0.35
N GLU A 248 -18.95 17.23 -0.34
CA GLU A 248 -20.16 17.22 0.52
C GLU A 248 -21.18 16.14 0.12
N ASN A 249 -21.27 15.82 -1.18
CA ASN A 249 -22.20 14.83 -1.73
C ASN A 249 -21.49 13.50 -2.05
N ASP A 250 -20.72 12.98 -1.09
CA ASP A 250 -20.02 11.70 -1.24
C ASP A 250 -20.95 10.50 -0.91
N GLU A 251 -20.51 9.28 -1.22
CA GLU A 251 -21.29 8.06 -0.98
C GLU A 251 -21.27 7.62 0.50
N VAL A 252 -20.34 8.15 1.31
CA VAL A 252 -20.17 7.75 2.71
C VAL A 252 -21.17 8.45 3.63
N ASP A 253 -22.10 7.68 4.20
CA ASP A 253 -22.92 8.14 5.31
C ASP A 253 -22.25 7.87 6.66
N PHE A 254 -21.70 8.92 7.29
CA PHE A 254 -21.07 8.79 8.60
C PHE A 254 -22.06 8.63 9.76
N ALA A 255 -23.36 8.89 9.55
CA ALA A 255 -24.38 8.63 10.56
C ALA A 255 -24.57 7.13 10.80
N GLU A 256 -24.36 6.31 9.76
CA GLU A 256 -24.37 4.85 9.83
C GLU A 256 -23.10 4.26 10.47
N ARG A 257 -22.10 5.11 10.75
CA ARG A 257 -20.81 4.77 11.37
C ARG A 257 -20.13 3.57 10.69
N PRO A 258 -19.80 3.68 9.39
CA PRO A 258 -19.11 2.62 8.66
C PRO A 258 -17.78 2.27 9.33
N LYS A 259 -17.33 1.01 9.18
CA LYS A 259 -16.02 0.61 9.67
C LYS A 259 -14.92 1.39 8.96
N LEU A 260 -13.85 1.70 9.70
CA LEU A 260 -12.74 2.49 9.20
C LEU A 260 -11.51 1.63 8.91
N LEU A 261 -10.73 2.08 7.94
CA LEU A 261 -9.39 1.59 7.64
C LEU A 261 -8.42 2.77 7.71
N SER A 262 -7.40 2.65 8.55
CA SER A 262 -6.38 3.68 8.74
C SER A 262 -5.03 3.16 8.24
N LEU A 263 -4.53 3.75 7.15
CA LEU A 263 -3.20 3.46 6.62
C LEU A 263 -2.22 4.44 7.25
N SER A 264 -1.15 3.94 7.85
CA SER A 264 -0.13 4.79 8.47
C SER A 264 1.25 4.41 8.00
N THR A 265 2.03 5.41 7.61
CA THR A 265 3.45 5.17 7.41
C THR A 265 4.13 4.91 8.75
N CYS A 266 4.81 3.77 8.87
CA CYS A 266 5.75 3.53 9.94
C CYS A 266 7.15 3.94 9.50
N THR A 267 7.82 4.71 10.34
CA THR A 267 9.24 4.98 10.25
C THR A 267 9.89 4.49 11.53
N GLY A 268 11.10 3.95 11.43
CA GLY A 268 11.89 3.59 12.61
C GLY A 268 12.06 4.78 13.57
N SER A 269 12.60 4.50 14.75
CA SER A 269 12.65 5.37 15.95
C SER A 269 13.21 6.80 15.79
N SER A 270 13.73 7.18 14.61
CA SER A 270 14.31 8.50 14.33
C SER A 270 13.36 9.52 13.71
N HIS A 271 12.17 9.12 13.24
CA HIS A 271 11.20 10.02 12.62
C HIS A 271 9.92 10.11 13.45
N THR A 272 9.58 11.33 13.86
CA THR A 272 8.41 11.60 14.70
C THR A 272 7.13 11.73 13.90
N MET A 273 7.20 12.16 12.64
CA MET A 273 6.03 12.40 11.79
C MET A 273 5.67 11.15 10.97
N ARG A 274 4.37 10.89 10.85
CA ARG A 274 3.76 9.82 10.07
C ARG A 274 2.68 10.40 9.18
N TYR A 275 2.60 9.89 7.96
CA TYR A 275 1.49 10.19 7.07
C TYR A 275 0.38 9.17 7.31
N VAL A 276 -0.84 9.66 7.51
CA VAL A 276 -2.02 8.85 7.86
C VAL A 276 -3.13 9.12 6.87
N VAL A 277 -3.66 8.06 6.27
CA VAL A 277 -4.81 8.07 5.36
C VAL A 277 -5.93 7.30 6.02
N GLN A 278 -7.08 7.93 6.20
CA GLN A 278 -8.25 7.32 6.84
C GLN A 278 -9.36 7.15 5.82
N CYS A 279 -9.93 5.96 5.81
CA CYS A 279 -10.91 5.51 4.85
C CYS A 279 -12.13 4.94 5.57
N ALA A 280 -13.30 5.06 4.96
CA ALA A 280 -14.56 4.52 5.46
C ALA A 280 -15.05 3.42 4.51
N LEU A 281 -15.52 2.30 5.06
CA LEU A 281 -16.05 1.18 4.29
C LEU A 281 -17.32 1.62 3.55
N VAL A 282 -17.36 1.37 2.25
CA VAL A 282 -18.51 1.70 1.39
C VAL A 282 -19.16 0.45 0.79
N GLU A 283 -18.39 -0.62 0.58
CA GLU A 283 -18.88 -1.84 -0.02
C GLU A 283 -18.08 -3.04 0.47
N LYS A 284 -18.78 -4.17 0.69
CA LYS A 284 -18.19 -5.49 0.94
C LYS A 284 -18.86 -6.49 -0.01
N ASN A 285 -18.06 -7.08 -0.90
CA ASN A 285 -18.48 -8.08 -1.88
C ASN A 285 -17.95 -9.47 -1.53
#